data_AF-A0ABD3RQQ3-F1
#
_entry.id   AF-A0ABD3RQQ3-F1
#
_cell.length_a   1.000
_cell.length_b   1.000
_cell.length_c   1.000
_cell.angle_alpha   90.00
_cell.angle_beta   90.00
_cell.angle_gamma   90.00
#
_symmetry.space_group_name_H-M   'P 1'
#
loop_
_entity.id
_entity.type
_entity.pdbx_description
1 polymer ?
#
loop_
_entity_poly.entity_id
_entity_poly.type
_entity_poly.pdbx_seq_one_letter_code
_entity_poly.pdbx_strand_id
1 'polypeptide(L)'
;MSYEYSMEDVSILTSSSKENTTDPVDATMSLRNIENVEFMTTATAPLVDRMYTYGAPSVVKGSSASDQNNACLPGIRIFTEDIELVACSWYESLWCTPGRHVTKVDFASQINVKSGYHHPKIDTLIIQLVGGTAVEYISHLCNSDESAVEGYQWWPEASLPTNIIHNNHDLLRDYEPRLANVPYFVLEEALEFISVPRCLTHNSFDEIKYCLNNYSSESYLKLEGVVGIGWDAFAYMSVESTADTDQVYVLKNDVDPSRRRCTISFQSTDSLSDAANFILMNNAENSYCGRDGVHTGTSNELRRYTRDSQWSNTIVPALETCHDVTCVGHSLGGSLCNLFIICANHGLENLDESDDEENWDDYTTLIWTKPS
;
A
#
# COMPACT_ATOMS: atom_id res chain seq x y z
N MET A 1 15.73 -42.13 -21.28
CA MET A 1 16.63 -41.06 -21.77
C MET A 1 16.86 -40.14 -20.61
N SER A 2 17.96 -40.37 -19.89
CA SER A 2 18.39 -39.66 -18.70
C SER A 2 19.57 -38.78 -19.10
N TYR A 3 19.46 -37.47 -18.86
CA TYR A 3 20.57 -36.55 -19.00
C TYR A 3 21.01 -36.12 -17.60
N GLU A 4 22.16 -36.63 -17.18
CA GLU A 4 22.99 -36.09 -16.11
C GLU A 4 23.63 -34.78 -16.59
N TYR A 5 23.66 -33.76 -15.73
CA TYR A 5 24.49 -32.58 -15.92
C TYR A 5 25.57 -32.54 -14.84
N SER A 6 26.82 -32.52 -15.31
CA SER A 6 28.07 -32.46 -14.58
C SER A 6 28.33 -31.04 -14.05
N MET A 7 28.69 -30.93 -12.76
CA MET A 7 29.33 -29.73 -12.21
C MET A 7 30.84 -29.84 -12.42
N GLU A 8 31.48 -28.79 -12.92
CA GLU A 8 32.93 -28.63 -12.88
C GLU A 8 33.30 -27.36 -12.11
N ASP A 9 34.33 -27.53 -11.28
CA ASP A 9 34.97 -26.59 -10.35
C ASP A 9 35.65 -25.40 -11.03
N VAL A 10 35.69 -24.24 -10.35
CA VAL A 10 36.71 -23.20 -10.58
C VAL A 10 37.25 -22.62 -9.27
N SER A 11 38.44 -23.12 -8.94
CA SER A 11 39.61 -22.56 -8.21
C SER A 11 39.55 -21.31 -7.33
N ILE A 12 40.05 -21.52 -6.10
CA ILE A 12 40.58 -20.57 -5.11
C ILE A 12 41.97 -20.07 -5.53
N LEU A 13 42.27 -18.78 -5.38
CA LEU A 13 43.62 -18.22 -5.38
C LEU A 13 43.89 -17.34 -4.16
N THR A 14 44.92 -17.71 -3.41
CA THR A 14 45.56 -17.00 -2.29
C THR A 14 46.92 -16.43 -2.72
N SER A 15 47.28 -15.21 -2.31
CA SER A 15 48.68 -14.79 -2.02
C SER A 15 48.67 -13.35 -1.47
N SER A 16 49.05 -13.11 -0.22
CA SER A 16 50.42 -12.97 0.34
C SER A 16 50.99 -11.53 0.28
N SER A 17 51.16 -10.99 1.48
CA SER A 17 51.84 -9.79 1.94
C SER A 17 53.27 -9.57 1.43
N LYS A 18 53.68 -8.29 1.30
CA LYS A 18 55.03 -7.81 1.65
C LYS A 18 54.98 -6.37 2.19
N GLU A 19 55.56 -6.19 3.38
CA GLU A 19 56.03 -4.92 3.97
C GLU A 19 57.27 -4.39 3.21
N ASN A 20 57.50 -3.06 3.15
CA ASN A 20 58.54 -2.38 3.95
C ASN A 20 58.64 -0.84 3.72
N THR A 21 59.02 -0.15 4.80
CA THR A 21 59.86 1.09 4.96
C THR A 21 59.38 2.50 4.56
N THR A 22 59.02 3.28 5.60
CA THR A 22 59.50 4.61 6.06
C THR A 22 60.33 5.53 5.13
N ASP A 23 59.88 6.78 4.88
CA ASP A 23 60.26 8.06 5.56
C ASP A 23 59.81 9.33 4.75
N PRO A 24 59.89 10.59 5.28
CA PRO A 24 58.78 11.56 5.24
C PRO A 24 58.90 12.79 4.30
N VAL A 25 57.80 13.57 4.32
CA VAL A 25 57.59 14.99 3.93
C VAL A 25 57.16 15.26 2.48
N ASP A 26 55.87 15.48 2.26
CA ASP A 26 55.39 16.67 1.54
C ASP A 26 53.92 16.99 1.87
N ALA A 27 53.64 18.24 2.18
CA ALA A 27 52.31 18.75 2.48
C ALA A 27 51.72 19.37 1.22
N THR A 28 51.23 18.52 0.32
CA THR A 28 50.35 18.90 -0.78
C THR A 28 49.07 18.07 -0.67
N MET A 29 47.95 18.78 -0.45
CA MET A 29 46.62 18.21 -0.29
C MET A 29 46.14 17.68 -1.64
N SER A 30 46.57 16.45 -1.95
CA SER A 30 46.15 15.66 -3.10
C SER A 30 44.81 15.00 -2.78
N LEU A 31 43.84 15.18 -3.68
CA LEU A 31 42.57 14.49 -3.70
C LEU A 31 42.82 12.98 -3.62
N ARG A 32 42.41 12.39 -2.50
CA ARG A 32 42.54 10.96 -2.26
C ARG A 32 41.78 10.20 -3.34
N ASN A 33 42.46 9.23 -3.94
CA ASN A 33 41.86 8.07 -4.56
C ASN A 33 40.83 7.48 -3.58
N ILE A 34 39.55 7.65 -3.87
CA ILE A 34 38.49 6.81 -3.32
C ILE A 34 38.58 5.53 -4.13
N GLU A 35 39.43 4.62 -3.66
CA GLU A 35 39.33 3.22 -4.07
C GLU A 35 37.94 2.73 -3.69
N ASN A 36 37.30 2.05 -4.65
CA ASN A 36 35.98 1.45 -4.57
C ASN A 36 35.78 0.70 -3.26
N VAL A 37 35.23 1.39 -2.24
CA VAL A 37 34.56 0.71 -1.15
C VAL A 37 33.26 0.23 -1.76
N GLU A 38 33.26 -1.04 -2.16
CA GLU A 38 32.06 -1.79 -2.47
C GLU A 38 31.21 -1.75 -1.19
N PHE A 39 30.35 -0.73 -1.09
CA PHE A 39 29.31 -0.64 -0.08
C PHE A 39 28.41 -1.83 -0.35
N MET A 40 28.69 -2.95 0.32
CA MET A 40 27.66 -3.94 0.60
C MET A 40 26.68 -3.23 1.52
N THR A 41 25.75 -2.48 0.91
CA THR A 41 24.55 -1.99 1.55
C THR A 41 23.81 -3.22 2.04
N THR A 42 24.01 -3.57 3.30
CA THR A 42 23.09 -4.49 3.97
C THR A 42 21.74 -3.80 3.91
N ALA A 43 20.89 -4.28 3.00
CA ALA A 43 19.60 -3.66 2.75
C ALA A 43 18.87 -3.52 4.09
N THR A 44 18.62 -2.27 4.49
CA THR A 44 18.01 -1.95 5.79
C THR A 44 16.59 -2.47 5.75
N ALA A 45 16.16 -3.32 6.69
CA ALA A 45 14.80 -3.89 6.67
C ALA A 45 13.72 -2.80 6.45
N PRO A 46 12.66 -3.09 5.67
CA PRO A 46 11.63 -2.09 5.37
C PRO A 46 10.94 -1.62 6.66
N LEU A 47 10.52 -0.36 6.72
CA LEU A 47 9.74 0.16 7.84
C LEU A 47 8.30 -0.35 7.80
N VAL A 48 7.71 -0.51 6.61
CA VAL A 48 6.39 -1.13 6.43
C VAL A 48 6.54 -2.45 5.69
N ASP A 49 6.09 -3.54 6.31
CA ASP A 49 6.30 -4.91 5.83
C ASP A 49 5.17 -5.40 4.93
N ARG A 50 3.95 -4.87 5.10
CA ARG A 50 2.76 -5.32 4.38
C ARG A 50 1.77 -4.20 4.08
N MET A 51 0.95 -4.39 3.05
CA MET A 51 -0.15 -3.49 2.74
C MET A 51 -1.42 -4.22 2.33
N TYR A 52 -2.57 -3.84 2.89
CA TYR A 52 -3.88 -4.25 2.38
C TYR A 52 -4.70 -3.03 1.99
N THR A 53 -5.16 -2.99 0.75
CA THR A 53 -5.99 -1.87 0.26
C THR A 53 -7.29 -2.34 -0.34
N TYR A 54 -8.36 -1.60 -0.08
CA TYR A 54 -9.70 -1.85 -0.61
C TYR A 54 -10.12 -0.63 -1.42
N GLY A 55 -10.30 -0.78 -2.72
CA GLY A 55 -10.82 0.30 -3.54
C GLY A 55 -9.91 1.53 -3.60
N ALA A 56 -8.60 1.38 -3.45
CA ALA A 56 -7.70 2.53 -3.34
C ALA A 56 -7.39 3.13 -4.73
N PRO A 57 -7.36 4.46 -4.89
CA PRO A 57 -6.79 5.16 -6.05
C PRO A 57 -5.26 5.05 -6.14
N SER A 58 -4.75 5.12 -7.38
CA SER A 58 -3.31 5.23 -7.63
C SER A 58 -2.84 6.67 -7.40
N VAL A 59 -1.62 6.85 -6.90
CA VAL A 59 -1.16 8.16 -6.41
C VAL A 59 0.23 8.58 -6.86
N VAL A 60 0.99 7.74 -7.57
CA VAL A 60 2.30 8.16 -8.09
C VAL A 60 2.50 7.77 -9.56
N LYS A 61 3.10 8.66 -10.36
CA LYS A 61 3.49 8.39 -11.76
C LYS A 61 4.91 7.84 -11.84
N GLY A 62 5.25 7.22 -12.97
CA GLY A 62 6.61 6.72 -13.25
C GLY A 62 6.85 5.32 -12.70
N SER A 63 7.99 5.10 -12.03
CA SER A 63 8.23 3.84 -11.31
C SER A 63 7.14 3.66 -10.25
N SER A 64 6.66 2.45 -10.00
CA SER A 64 5.68 2.20 -8.94
C SER A 64 6.33 2.09 -7.57
N ALA A 65 5.54 2.17 -6.50
CA ALA A 65 6.03 1.72 -5.19
C ALA A 65 6.35 0.22 -5.27
N SER A 66 7.47 -0.21 -4.72
CA SER A 66 7.86 -1.62 -4.64
C SER A 66 8.45 -1.88 -3.27
N ASP A 67 8.92 -3.09 -3.01
CA ASP A 67 9.86 -3.34 -1.91
C ASP A 67 11.29 -3.11 -2.41
N GLN A 68 12.28 -3.31 -1.53
CA GLN A 68 13.71 -3.19 -1.86
C GLN A 68 14.07 -3.97 -3.11
N ASN A 69 15.02 -3.44 -3.87
CA ASN A 69 15.47 -4.01 -5.15
C ASN A 69 14.31 -4.17 -6.16
N ASN A 70 13.29 -3.32 -6.08
CA ASN A 70 12.11 -3.36 -6.93
C ASN A 70 11.30 -4.66 -6.81
N ALA A 71 11.36 -5.33 -5.65
CA ALA A 71 10.60 -6.55 -5.38
C ALA A 71 9.10 -6.27 -5.14
N CYS A 72 8.30 -7.32 -5.12
CA CYS A 72 6.88 -7.22 -4.78
C CYS A 72 6.71 -6.86 -3.30
N LEU A 73 5.93 -5.82 -3.03
CA LEU A 73 5.51 -5.47 -1.68
C LEU A 73 4.57 -6.58 -1.17
N PRO A 74 4.81 -7.16 0.02
CA PRO A 74 3.89 -8.13 0.58
C PRO A 74 2.51 -7.54 0.89
N GLY A 75 1.47 -8.35 0.75
CA GLY A 75 0.07 -7.97 0.98
C GLY A 75 -0.76 -7.97 -0.31
N ILE A 76 -1.95 -7.37 -0.28
CA ILE A 76 -2.93 -7.48 -1.37
C ILE A 76 -3.64 -6.15 -1.62
N ARG A 77 -3.71 -5.74 -2.88
CA ARG A 77 -4.64 -4.71 -3.37
C ARG A 77 -5.92 -5.37 -3.86
N ILE A 78 -7.07 -4.87 -3.40
CA ILE A 78 -8.38 -5.47 -3.66
C ILE A 78 -9.30 -4.44 -4.29
N PHE A 79 -9.99 -4.83 -5.36
CA PHE A 79 -11.10 -4.07 -5.90
C PHE A 79 -12.21 -4.98 -6.41
N THR A 80 -13.42 -4.42 -6.57
CA THR A 80 -14.60 -5.20 -6.97
C THR A 80 -15.17 -4.77 -8.31
N GLU A 81 -15.83 -5.70 -8.99
CA GLU A 81 -16.51 -5.51 -10.28
C GLU A 81 -17.87 -6.20 -10.28
N ASP A 82 -18.84 -5.67 -11.02
CA ASP A 82 -20.10 -6.35 -11.33
C ASP A 82 -20.07 -6.78 -12.79
N ILE A 83 -20.33 -8.06 -13.05
CA ILE A 83 -20.31 -8.66 -14.37
C ILE A 83 -21.72 -9.04 -14.80
N GLU A 84 -22.19 -8.48 -15.91
CA GLU A 84 -23.42 -8.91 -16.55
C GLU A 84 -23.13 -10.01 -17.58
N LEU A 85 -23.96 -11.06 -17.55
CA LEU A 85 -23.94 -12.13 -18.54
C LEU A 85 -24.95 -11.80 -19.64
N VAL A 86 -24.45 -11.29 -20.76
CA VAL A 86 -25.29 -10.93 -21.90
C VAL A 86 -25.47 -12.15 -22.79
N ALA A 87 -26.71 -12.64 -22.87
CA ALA A 87 -27.12 -13.65 -23.83
C ALA A 87 -27.83 -12.95 -24.99
N CYS A 88 -27.24 -13.03 -26.18
CA CYS A 88 -27.84 -12.45 -27.38
C CYS A 88 -28.71 -13.49 -28.08
N SER A 89 -29.88 -13.08 -28.55
CA SER A 89 -30.63 -13.91 -29.49
C SER A 89 -29.90 -14.01 -30.83
N TRP A 90 -30.15 -15.08 -31.58
CA TRP A 90 -29.53 -15.30 -32.90
C TRP A 90 -29.82 -14.17 -33.89
N TYR A 91 -30.93 -13.43 -33.75
CA TYR A 91 -31.27 -12.30 -34.62
C TYR A 91 -30.68 -10.97 -34.15
N GLU A 92 -30.09 -10.91 -32.95
CA GLU A 92 -29.47 -9.71 -32.37
C GLU A 92 -27.95 -9.64 -32.62
N SER A 93 -27.41 -10.60 -33.36
CA SER A 93 -25.96 -10.76 -33.58
C SER A 93 -25.29 -9.56 -34.26
N LEU A 94 -26.07 -8.62 -34.82
CA LEU A 94 -25.55 -7.40 -35.44
C LEU A 94 -25.34 -6.24 -34.46
N TRP A 95 -25.93 -6.27 -33.26
CA TRP A 95 -25.83 -5.18 -32.27
C TRP A 95 -25.67 -5.66 -30.82
N CYS A 96 -25.65 -6.97 -30.58
CA CYS A 96 -25.44 -7.57 -29.28
C CYS A 96 -24.21 -8.48 -29.33
N THR A 97 -23.27 -8.25 -28.41
CA THR A 97 -22.08 -9.09 -28.25
C THR A 97 -22.29 -10.01 -27.03
N PRO A 98 -22.51 -11.32 -27.22
CA PRO A 98 -22.73 -12.22 -26.09
C PRO A 98 -21.44 -12.34 -25.30
N GLY A 99 -21.54 -12.43 -23.98
CA GLY A 99 -20.36 -12.59 -23.13
C GLY A 99 -20.49 -11.96 -21.76
N ARG A 100 -19.34 -11.80 -21.12
CA ARG A 100 -19.17 -11.16 -19.83
C ARG A 100 -18.87 -9.69 -20.06
N HIS A 101 -19.69 -8.81 -19.51
CA HIS A 101 -19.51 -7.37 -19.59
C HIS A 101 -19.35 -6.81 -18.18
N VAL A 102 -18.27 -6.07 -17.94
CA VAL A 102 -18.13 -5.31 -16.71
C VAL A 102 -19.16 -4.18 -16.77
N THR A 103 -20.06 -4.10 -15.79
CA THR A 103 -21.13 -3.11 -15.73
C THR A 103 -20.93 -2.09 -14.61
N LYS A 104 -20.25 -2.51 -13.54
CA LYS A 104 -19.80 -1.64 -12.45
C LYS A 104 -18.45 -2.08 -11.98
N VAL A 105 -17.78 -1.13 -11.35
CA VAL A 105 -16.37 -1.22 -11.03
C VAL A 105 -16.08 -0.20 -9.95
N ASP A 106 -15.15 -0.56 -9.06
CA ASP A 106 -14.79 0.28 -7.96
C ASP A 106 -14.22 1.59 -8.51
N PHE A 107 -14.97 2.68 -8.33
CA PHE A 107 -14.64 3.94 -8.97
C PHE A 107 -13.27 4.45 -8.51
N ALA A 108 -12.94 4.28 -7.23
CA ALA A 108 -11.72 4.79 -6.65
C ALA A 108 -10.51 4.00 -7.17
N SER A 109 -10.66 2.71 -7.45
CA SER A 109 -9.64 1.91 -8.14
C SER A 109 -9.44 2.29 -9.62
N GLN A 110 -10.43 2.95 -10.23
CA GLN A 110 -10.33 3.51 -11.59
C GLN A 110 -9.84 4.95 -11.64
N ILE A 111 -9.94 5.66 -10.52
CA ILE A 111 -9.45 7.00 -10.42
C ILE A 111 -7.94 7.00 -10.67
N ASN A 112 -7.47 8.02 -11.39
CA ASN A 112 -6.07 8.27 -11.73
C ASN A 112 -5.40 7.30 -12.71
N VAL A 113 -6.04 6.17 -13.05
CA VAL A 113 -5.56 5.23 -14.07
C VAL A 113 -5.32 5.93 -15.42
N LYS A 114 -6.30 6.70 -15.88
CA LYS A 114 -6.21 7.47 -17.14
C LYS A 114 -5.19 8.60 -17.10
N SER A 115 -4.83 9.04 -15.89
CA SER A 115 -3.86 10.11 -15.66
C SER A 115 -2.43 9.57 -15.55
N GLY A 116 -2.22 8.25 -15.70
CA GLY A 116 -0.89 7.62 -15.68
C GLY A 116 -0.31 7.39 -14.29
N TYR A 117 -1.14 7.41 -13.25
CA TYR A 117 -0.70 7.05 -11.90
C TYR A 117 -0.77 5.54 -11.71
N HIS A 118 0.18 4.99 -10.96
CA HIS A 118 0.38 3.57 -10.70
C HIS A 118 0.11 3.21 -9.22
N HIS A 119 -0.38 1.99 -9.01
CA HIS A 119 -0.41 1.37 -7.68
C HIS A 119 0.96 0.78 -7.32
N PRO A 120 1.16 0.33 -6.07
CA PRO A 120 2.34 -0.47 -5.75
C PRO A 120 2.42 -1.73 -6.60
N LYS A 121 3.64 -2.24 -6.74
CA LYS A 121 3.95 -3.57 -7.23
C LYS A 121 3.62 -4.57 -6.10
N ILE A 122 2.38 -5.03 -6.10
CA ILE A 122 1.77 -5.87 -5.05
C ILE A 122 0.78 -6.85 -5.69
N ASP A 123 0.47 -7.95 -5.02
CA ASP A 123 -0.59 -8.87 -5.46
C ASP A 123 -1.92 -8.12 -5.60
N THR A 124 -2.67 -8.44 -6.64
CA THR A 124 -3.97 -7.83 -6.92
C THR A 124 -5.07 -8.88 -6.92
N LEU A 125 -6.12 -8.65 -6.15
CA LEU A 125 -7.31 -9.48 -6.09
C LEU A 125 -8.51 -8.71 -6.65
N ILE A 126 -9.09 -9.23 -7.72
CA ILE A 126 -10.31 -8.70 -8.34
C ILE A 126 -11.46 -9.59 -7.92
N ILE A 127 -12.53 -9.02 -7.36
CA ILE A 127 -13.69 -9.78 -6.90
C ILE A 127 -14.92 -9.41 -7.70
N GLN A 128 -15.48 -10.38 -8.41
CA GLN A 128 -16.50 -10.17 -9.43
C GLN A 128 -17.86 -10.70 -8.95
N LEU A 129 -18.89 -9.85 -8.98
CA LEU A 129 -20.28 -10.26 -8.80
C LEU A 129 -20.91 -10.54 -10.17
N VAL A 130 -20.99 -11.80 -10.54
CA VAL A 130 -21.44 -12.29 -11.84
C VAL A 130 -22.95 -12.56 -11.81
N GLY A 131 -23.67 -11.97 -12.77
CA GLY A 131 -25.12 -12.11 -12.88
C GLY A 131 -25.86 -11.64 -11.63
N GLY A 132 -25.27 -10.73 -10.85
CA GLY A 132 -25.83 -10.19 -9.61
C GLY A 132 -25.90 -11.15 -8.43
N THR A 133 -25.35 -12.37 -8.53
CA THR A 133 -25.51 -13.39 -7.47
C THR A 133 -24.28 -14.26 -7.24
N ALA A 134 -23.53 -14.61 -8.28
CA ALA A 134 -22.36 -15.47 -8.15
C ALA A 134 -21.12 -14.63 -7.86
N VAL A 135 -20.35 -15.00 -6.84
CA VAL A 135 -19.05 -14.36 -6.58
C VAL A 135 -17.96 -15.20 -7.21
N GLU A 136 -17.18 -14.57 -8.09
CA GLU A 136 -15.95 -15.10 -8.68
C GLU A 136 -14.79 -14.20 -8.28
N TYR A 137 -13.56 -14.68 -8.42
CA TYR A 137 -12.37 -13.87 -8.15
C TYR A 137 -11.26 -14.16 -9.16
N ILE A 138 -10.41 -13.17 -9.37
CA ILE A 138 -9.18 -13.27 -10.16
C ILE A 138 -8.04 -12.81 -9.26
N SER A 139 -7.07 -13.68 -9.02
CA SER A 139 -5.86 -13.36 -8.26
C SER A 139 -4.69 -13.22 -9.22
N HIS A 140 -4.08 -12.05 -9.19
CA HIS A 140 -2.88 -11.71 -9.94
C HIS A 140 -1.72 -11.59 -8.96
N LEU A 141 -0.92 -12.64 -8.91
CA LEU A 141 0.31 -12.65 -8.12
C LEU A 141 1.31 -11.70 -8.76
N CYS A 142 1.95 -10.91 -7.92
CA CYS A 142 3.01 -10.01 -8.30
C CYS A 142 4.27 -10.82 -8.66
N ASN A 143 4.92 -10.42 -9.75
CA ASN A 143 6.19 -10.99 -10.17
C ASN A 143 7.34 -10.01 -9.86
N SER A 144 8.27 -10.40 -8.98
CA SER A 144 9.40 -9.53 -8.62
C SER A 144 10.35 -9.30 -9.79
N ASP A 145 10.43 -10.22 -10.75
CA ASP A 145 11.28 -10.08 -11.93
C ASP A 145 10.68 -9.15 -13.00
N GLU A 146 9.40 -8.80 -12.86
CA GLU A 146 8.70 -7.95 -13.80
C GLU A 146 9.03 -6.46 -13.55
N SER A 147 9.65 -5.82 -14.53
CA SER A 147 9.97 -4.39 -14.45
C SER A 147 8.96 -3.52 -15.18
N ALA A 148 8.19 -4.09 -16.12
CA ALA A 148 7.19 -3.36 -16.87
C ALA A 148 5.94 -3.14 -16.01
N VAL A 149 5.44 -1.90 -16.01
CA VAL A 149 4.24 -1.50 -15.29
C VAL A 149 3.06 -2.41 -15.64
N GLU A 150 2.94 -2.79 -16.91
CA GLU A 150 1.86 -3.63 -17.43
C GLU A 150 1.84 -5.04 -16.83
N GLY A 151 2.98 -5.56 -16.35
CA GLY A 151 3.04 -6.92 -15.85
C GLY A 151 2.64 -7.07 -14.37
N TYR A 152 2.58 -5.97 -13.61
CA TYR A 152 2.09 -5.99 -12.21
C TYR A 152 0.90 -5.05 -11.95
N GLN A 153 0.61 -4.10 -12.85
CA GLN A 153 -0.58 -3.25 -12.73
C GLN A 153 -1.77 -3.90 -13.41
N TRP A 154 -2.74 -4.33 -12.60
CA TRP A 154 -4.05 -4.73 -13.07
C TRP A 154 -5.05 -3.60 -12.83
N TRP A 155 -5.57 -3.09 -13.94
CA TRP A 155 -6.49 -1.96 -13.97
C TRP A 155 -7.92 -2.44 -14.12
N PRO A 156 -8.87 -1.82 -13.42
CA PRO A 156 -10.27 -2.03 -13.74
C PRO A 156 -10.59 -1.44 -15.14
N GLU A 157 -11.63 -1.95 -15.79
CA GLU A 157 -12.00 -1.59 -17.17
C GLU A 157 -12.21 -0.07 -17.35
N ALA A 158 -11.21 0.62 -17.90
CA ALA A 158 -11.16 2.08 -17.95
C ALA A 158 -12.24 2.72 -18.84
N SER A 159 -12.92 1.95 -19.69
CA SER A 159 -13.98 2.46 -20.58
C SER A 159 -15.30 2.72 -19.86
N LEU A 160 -15.47 2.26 -18.62
CA LEU A 160 -16.69 2.47 -17.86
C LEU A 160 -16.79 3.91 -17.32
N PRO A 161 -18.01 4.49 -17.30
CA PRO A 161 -18.21 5.78 -16.65
C PRO A 161 -17.98 5.62 -15.15
N THR A 162 -17.05 6.40 -14.60
CA THR A 162 -16.78 6.50 -13.17
C THR A 162 -17.95 7.21 -12.48
N ASN A 163 -19.03 6.48 -12.20
CA ASN A 163 -20.16 7.03 -11.45
C ASN A 163 -19.95 6.84 -9.94
N ILE A 164 -19.62 7.92 -9.25
CA ILE A 164 -19.41 7.97 -7.80
C ILE A 164 -20.70 7.64 -7.01
N ILE A 165 -21.88 7.77 -7.62
CA ILE A 165 -23.17 7.60 -6.94
C ILE A 165 -23.65 6.13 -6.99
N HIS A 166 -23.25 5.38 -8.01
CA HIS A 166 -23.68 4.00 -8.25
C HIS A 166 -22.50 3.06 -8.45
N ASN A 167 -21.60 3.06 -7.46
CA ASN A 167 -20.43 2.19 -7.44
C ASN A 167 -20.59 1.03 -6.44
N ASN A 168 -19.66 0.10 -6.53
CA ASN A 168 -19.45 -1.06 -5.66
C ASN A 168 -18.26 -0.81 -4.70
N HIS A 169 -18.21 0.37 -4.09
CA HIS A 169 -17.09 0.82 -3.26
C HIS A 169 -17.33 0.71 -1.74
N ASP A 170 -18.50 0.23 -1.29
CA ASP A 170 -18.83 0.17 0.14
C ASP A 170 -18.22 -1.07 0.81
N LEU A 171 -17.52 -0.90 1.94
CA LEU A 171 -16.84 -2.00 2.62
C LEU A 171 -17.80 -3.11 3.08
N LEU A 172 -18.93 -2.75 3.69
CA LEU A 172 -19.85 -3.75 4.23
C LEU A 172 -20.72 -4.37 3.14
N ARG A 173 -21.19 -3.56 2.18
CA ARG A 173 -22.14 -4.01 1.15
C ARG A 173 -21.44 -4.70 -0.01
N ASP A 174 -20.29 -4.20 -0.42
CA ASP A 174 -19.65 -4.60 -1.67
C ASP A 174 -18.39 -5.45 -1.44
N TYR A 175 -17.57 -5.15 -0.43
CA TYR A 175 -16.34 -5.92 -0.16
C TYR A 175 -16.59 -7.14 0.72
N GLU A 176 -17.10 -6.97 1.94
CA GLU A 176 -17.26 -8.03 2.94
C GLU A 176 -17.98 -9.29 2.42
N PRO A 177 -19.21 -9.20 1.85
CA PRO A 177 -19.91 -10.38 1.36
C PRO A 177 -19.21 -11.06 0.20
N ARG A 178 -18.47 -10.31 -0.62
CA ARG A 178 -17.74 -10.89 -1.76
C ARG A 178 -16.45 -11.57 -1.29
N LEU A 179 -15.69 -10.92 -0.41
CA LEU A 179 -14.46 -11.48 0.17
C LEU A 179 -14.72 -12.78 0.92
N ALA A 180 -15.82 -12.92 1.64
CA ALA A 180 -16.16 -14.16 2.34
C ALA A 180 -16.40 -15.38 1.42
N ASN A 181 -16.54 -15.18 0.10
CA ASN A 181 -16.64 -16.25 -0.89
C ASN A 181 -15.28 -16.63 -1.51
N VAL A 182 -14.21 -15.92 -1.17
CA VAL A 182 -12.86 -16.19 -1.66
C VAL A 182 -12.15 -17.13 -0.66
N PRO A 183 -11.42 -18.16 -1.12
CA PRO A 183 -10.70 -19.06 -0.22
C PRO A 183 -9.67 -18.33 0.64
N TYR A 184 -9.58 -18.71 1.92
CA TYR A 184 -8.67 -18.09 2.90
C TYR A 184 -7.20 -18.02 2.44
N PHE A 185 -6.69 -19.05 1.76
CA PHE A 185 -5.31 -19.07 1.26
C PHE A 185 -5.02 -18.03 0.16
N VAL A 186 -6.05 -17.44 -0.44
CA VAL A 186 -5.94 -16.33 -1.39
C VAL A 186 -6.05 -14.99 -0.67
N LEU A 187 -6.83 -14.92 0.42
CA LEU A 187 -7.12 -13.68 1.15
C LEU A 187 -6.05 -13.32 2.17
N GLU A 188 -5.39 -14.32 2.75
CA GLU A 188 -4.64 -14.13 4.00
C GLU A 188 -5.54 -13.50 5.08
N GLU A 189 -5.10 -12.41 5.72
CA GLU A 189 -5.83 -11.66 6.74
C GLU A 189 -6.77 -10.57 6.15
N ALA A 190 -6.93 -10.51 4.82
CA ALA A 190 -7.69 -9.43 4.17
C ALA A 190 -9.18 -9.41 4.54
N LEU A 191 -9.81 -10.54 4.84
CA LEU A 191 -11.23 -10.52 5.23
C LEU A 191 -11.40 -9.86 6.60
N GLU A 192 -10.56 -10.23 7.56
CA GLU A 192 -10.57 -9.67 8.91
C GLU A 192 -10.18 -8.18 8.89
N PHE A 193 -9.21 -7.81 8.06
CA PHE A 193 -8.73 -6.43 7.96
C PHE A 193 -9.76 -5.43 7.41
N ILE A 194 -10.89 -5.85 6.82
CA ILE A 194 -11.99 -4.93 6.46
C ILE A 194 -12.49 -4.13 7.66
N SER A 195 -12.49 -4.74 8.86
CA SER A 195 -12.97 -4.05 10.05
C SER A 195 -12.11 -2.84 10.42
N VAL A 196 -10.86 -2.79 9.95
CA VAL A 196 -9.91 -1.72 10.27
C VAL A 196 -10.35 -0.38 9.67
N PRO A 197 -10.45 -0.22 8.34
CA PRO A 197 -10.94 1.03 7.75
C PRO A 197 -12.42 1.25 8.04
N ARG A 198 -13.23 0.19 8.21
CA ARG A 198 -14.66 0.35 8.53
C ARG A 198 -14.88 1.04 9.88
N CYS A 199 -14.11 0.66 10.90
CA CYS A 199 -14.23 1.27 12.22
C CYS A 199 -13.60 2.66 12.31
N LEU A 200 -12.78 3.05 11.33
CA LEU A 200 -12.16 4.38 11.28
C LEU A 200 -13.12 5.50 10.83
N THR A 201 -14.39 5.19 10.55
CA THR A 201 -15.42 6.20 10.28
C THR A 201 -16.04 6.77 11.57
N HIS A 202 -15.53 6.38 12.74
CA HIS A 202 -16.03 6.82 14.04
C HIS A 202 -15.19 7.99 14.58
N ASN A 203 -15.78 8.89 15.35
CA ASN A 203 -15.18 10.20 15.62
C ASN A 203 -14.23 10.24 16.82
N SER A 204 -14.00 9.10 17.49
CA SER A 204 -13.12 9.04 18.65
C SER A 204 -12.48 7.66 18.83
N PHE A 205 -11.38 7.63 19.58
CA PHE A 205 -10.68 6.37 19.87
C PHE A 205 -11.54 5.34 20.62
N ASP A 206 -12.40 5.79 21.53
CA ASP A 206 -13.30 4.90 22.28
C ASP A 206 -14.40 4.32 21.38
N GLU A 207 -14.91 5.10 20.43
CA GLU A 207 -15.87 4.60 19.44
C GLU A 207 -15.21 3.62 18.45
N ILE A 208 -13.97 3.89 18.01
CA ILE A 208 -13.20 2.95 17.18
C ILE A 208 -12.99 1.63 17.94
N LYS A 209 -12.54 1.69 19.20
CA LYS A 209 -12.41 0.50 20.05
C LYS A 209 -13.72 -0.24 20.23
N TYR A 210 -14.81 0.49 20.45
CA TYR A 210 -16.13 -0.10 20.59
C TYR A 210 -16.55 -0.80 19.28
N CYS A 211 -16.37 -0.15 18.13
CA CYS A 211 -16.66 -0.73 16.82
C CYS A 211 -15.86 -2.02 16.59
N LEU A 212 -14.55 -2.01 16.84
CA LEU A 212 -13.70 -3.18 16.65
C LEU A 212 -14.14 -4.36 17.52
N ASN A 213 -14.39 -4.11 18.82
CA ASN A 213 -14.82 -5.15 19.76
C ASN A 213 -16.25 -5.67 19.48
N ASN A 214 -17.06 -4.89 18.78
CA ASN A 214 -18.44 -5.22 18.45
C ASN A 214 -18.64 -5.35 16.93
N TYR A 215 -17.58 -5.63 16.16
CA TYR A 215 -17.64 -5.60 14.70
C TYR A 215 -18.66 -6.60 14.16
N SER A 216 -18.89 -7.73 14.84
CA SER A 216 -19.93 -8.71 14.49
C SER A 216 -21.35 -8.13 14.52
N SER A 217 -21.59 -7.04 15.24
CA SER A 217 -22.87 -6.34 15.23
C SER A 217 -23.06 -5.47 13.98
N GLU A 218 -21.99 -4.88 13.46
CA GLU A 218 -21.92 -4.05 12.25
C GLU A 218 -21.86 -4.92 10.96
N SER A 219 -21.11 -6.02 11.01
CA SER A 219 -20.92 -6.96 9.91
C SER A 219 -22.24 -7.64 9.53
N TYR A 220 -22.50 -7.72 8.22
CA TYR A 220 -23.63 -8.49 7.68
C TYR A 220 -23.41 -10.00 7.86
N LEU A 221 -22.15 -10.43 7.84
CA LEU A 221 -21.75 -11.83 7.97
C LEU A 221 -21.45 -12.26 9.41
N LYS A 222 -21.58 -11.35 10.39
CA LYS A 222 -21.26 -11.61 11.81
C LYS A 222 -19.80 -11.99 12.04
N LEU A 223 -18.89 -11.40 11.24
CA LEU A 223 -17.46 -11.56 11.41
C LEU A 223 -16.98 -10.85 12.68
N GLU A 224 -16.04 -11.45 13.40
CA GLU A 224 -15.39 -10.81 14.56
C GLU A 224 -14.37 -9.74 14.12
N GLY A 225 -13.97 -9.73 12.85
CA GLY A 225 -12.95 -8.83 12.32
C GLY A 225 -11.58 -9.08 12.95
N VAL A 226 -10.74 -8.04 12.99
CA VAL A 226 -9.37 -8.15 13.52
C VAL A 226 -9.30 -8.54 15.01
N VAL A 227 -10.33 -8.25 15.81
CA VAL A 227 -10.35 -8.64 17.23
C VAL A 227 -10.40 -10.16 17.38
N GLY A 228 -11.11 -10.85 16.48
CA GLY A 228 -11.18 -12.32 16.46
C GLY A 228 -9.84 -13.01 16.22
N ILE A 229 -8.85 -12.30 15.67
CA ILE A 229 -7.49 -12.79 15.44
C ILE A 229 -6.44 -12.09 16.34
N GLY A 230 -6.89 -11.43 17.42
CA GLY A 230 -6.02 -10.93 18.51
C GLY A 230 -5.43 -9.55 18.29
N TRP A 231 -6.06 -8.69 17.48
CA TRP A 231 -5.65 -7.29 17.34
C TRP A 231 -6.40 -6.38 18.32
N ASP A 232 -5.66 -5.44 18.92
CA ASP A 232 -6.17 -4.44 19.85
C ASP A 232 -5.76 -3.03 19.45
N ALA A 233 -6.67 -2.05 19.55
CA ALA A 233 -6.36 -0.65 19.27
C ALA A 233 -5.52 -0.05 20.39
N PHE A 234 -4.40 0.58 20.03
CA PHE A 234 -3.40 1.00 21.01
C PHE A 234 -2.88 2.43 20.86
N ALA A 235 -2.95 3.02 19.66
CA ALA A 235 -2.60 4.43 19.44
C ALA A 235 -3.60 5.09 18.49
N TYR A 236 -3.80 6.40 18.65
CA TYR A 236 -4.77 7.19 17.90
C TYR A 236 -4.35 8.65 17.86
N MET A 237 -4.59 9.29 16.74
CA MET A 237 -4.54 10.74 16.59
C MET A 237 -5.72 11.23 15.77
N SER A 238 -6.07 12.49 15.99
CA SER A 238 -7.07 13.21 15.22
C SER A 238 -6.56 14.61 14.89
N VAL A 239 -6.60 14.97 13.61
CA VAL A 239 -6.23 16.28 13.09
C VAL A 239 -7.51 17.01 12.71
N GLU A 240 -7.76 18.13 13.38
CA GLU A 240 -8.91 18.97 13.04
C GLU A 240 -8.61 19.81 11.79
N SER A 241 -9.56 19.84 10.87
CA SER A 241 -9.59 20.73 9.72
C SER A 241 -10.80 21.67 9.80
N THR A 242 -10.83 22.68 8.94
CA THR A 242 -12.00 23.58 8.84
C THR A 242 -13.26 22.88 8.35
N ALA A 243 -13.14 21.70 7.73
CA ALA A 243 -14.24 20.97 7.08
C ALA A 243 -14.54 19.60 7.72
N ASP A 244 -13.53 18.94 8.25
CA ASP A 244 -13.57 17.55 8.73
C ASP A 244 -12.55 17.29 9.85
N THR A 245 -12.64 16.10 10.45
CA THR A 245 -11.65 15.58 11.41
C THR A 245 -11.06 14.33 10.80
N ASP A 246 -9.75 14.33 10.70
CA ASP A 246 -8.97 13.31 10.02
C ASP A 246 -8.20 12.48 11.01
N GLN A 247 -8.29 11.16 10.89
CA GLN A 247 -7.82 10.26 11.93
C GLN A 247 -6.79 9.26 11.43
N VAL A 248 -5.88 8.92 12.33
CA VAL A 248 -4.96 7.80 12.17
C VAL A 248 -5.02 6.98 13.44
N TYR A 249 -5.00 5.66 13.30
CA TYR A 249 -4.88 4.79 14.46
C TYR A 249 -3.99 3.60 14.17
N VAL A 250 -3.48 3.02 15.26
CA VAL A 250 -2.61 1.86 15.23
C VAL A 250 -3.21 0.75 16.10
N LEU A 251 -3.29 -0.44 15.52
CA LEU A 251 -3.58 -1.69 16.18
C LEU A 251 -2.28 -2.43 16.50
N LYS A 252 -2.28 -3.25 17.54
CA LYS A 252 -1.19 -4.17 17.86
C LYS A 252 -1.71 -5.58 18.01
N ASN A 253 -0.85 -6.55 17.73
CA ASN A 253 -1.07 -7.97 17.97
C ASN A 253 0.15 -8.50 18.73
N ASP A 254 -0.07 -8.85 20.00
CA ASP A 254 0.94 -9.30 20.96
C ASP A 254 0.83 -10.82 21.21
N VAL A 255 0.25 -11.58 20.27
CA VAL A 255 0.10 -13.05 20.42
C VAL A 255 1.48 -13.73 20.52
N ASP A 256 2.47 -13.23 19.78
CA ASP A 256 3.87 -13.60 19.96
C ASP A 256 4.53 -12.64 20.98
N PRO A 257 4.93 -13.11 22.17
CA PRO A 257 5.51 -12.25 23.20
C PRO A 257 6.90 -11.70 22.82
N SER A 258 7.55 -12.28 21.81
CA SER A 258 8.85 -11.82 21.32
C SER A 258 8.74 -10.86 20.14
N ARG A 259 7.54 -10.74 19.54
CA ARG A 259 7.34 -10.02 18.29
C ARG A 259 5.98 -9.37 18.24
N ARG A 260 5.96 -8.04 18.42
CA ARG A 260 4.76 -7.23 18.23
C ARG A 260 4.54 -6.93 16.74
N ARG A 261 3.36 -7.29 16.23
CA ARG A 261 2.88 -6.83 14.92
C ARG A 261 1.97 -5.63 15.12
N CYS A 262 2.04 -4.66 14.23
CA CYS A 262 1.20 -3.48 14.24
C CYS A 262 0.52 -3.25 12.90
N THR A 263 -0.66 -2.64 12.95
CA THR A 263 -1.40 -2.21 11.77
C THR A 263 -1.72 -0.73 11.91
N ILE A 264 -1.30 0.09 10.94
CA ILE A 264 -1.66 1.50 10.85
C ILE A 264 -2.75 1.69 9.79
N SER A 265 -3.70 2.57 10.04
CA SER A 265 -4.75 2.93 9.09
C SER A 265 -5.01 4.42 9.13
N PHE A 266 -5.16 5.01 7.94
CA PHE A 266 -5.53 6.40 7.71
C PHE A 266 -7.02 6.49 7.37
N GLN A 267 -7.69 7.53 7.84
CA GLN A 267 -9.12 7.73 7.61
C GLN A 267 -9.40 7.91 6.11
N SER A 268 -10.48 7.28 5.66
CA SER A 268 -11.09 7.60 4.38
C SER A 268 -12.00 8.80 4.56
N THR A 269 -12.11 9.67 3.56
CA THR A 269 -13.08 10.77 3.60
C THR A 269 -14.49 10.23 3.82
N ASP A 270 -15.24 10.82 4.76
CA ASP A 270 -16.61 10.42 5.11
C ASP A 270 -17.64 10.71 3.99
N SER A 271 -17.20 11.38 2.93
CA SER A 271 -17.97 11.86 1.81
C SER A 271 -17.28 11.45 0.50
N LEU A 272 -17.88 10.50 -0.22
CA LEU A 272 -17.37 10.07 -1.53
C LEU A 272 -17.33 11.22 -2.54
N SER A 273 -18.20 12.23 -2.39
CA SER A 273 -18.14 13.44 -3.20
C SER A 273 -16.90 14.29 -2.91
N ASP A 274 -16.49 14.39 -1.65
CA ASP A 274 -15.30 15.18 -1.27
C ASP A 274 -14.02 14.43 -1.61
N ALA A 275 -13.97 13.11 -1.38
CA ALA A 275 -12.88 12.25 -1.86
C ALA A 275 -12.71 12.35 -3.38
N ALA A 276 -13.82 12.28 -4.13
CA ALA A 276 -13.76 12.40 -5.57
C ALA A 276 -13.32 13.80 -6.02
N ASN A 277 -13.77 14.88 -5.38
CA ASN A 277 -13.28 16.22 -5.71
C ASN A 277 -11.79 16.36 -5.41
N PHE A 278 -11.35 15.83 -4.27
CA PHE A 278 -9.96 15.84 -3.83
C PHE A 278 -9.04 15.13 -4.82
N ILE A 279 -9.47 13.97 -5.33
CA ILE A 279 -8.65 13.14 -6.22
C ILE A 279 -8.87 13.48 -7.71
N LEU A 280 -10.07 13.91 -8.12
CA LEU A 280 -10.37 14.20 -9.54
C LEU A 280 -10.05 15.63 -9.96
N MET A 281 -10.15 16.61 -9.05
CA MET A 281 -9.97 18.03 -9.42
C MET A 281 -8.53 18.51 -9.28
N ASN A 282 -7.72 17.85 -8.45
CA ASN A 282 -6.32 18.22 -8.19
C ASN A 282 -5.35 17.17 -8.75
N ASN A 283 -5.47 16.87 -10.05
CA ASN A 283 -4.52 16.02 -10.81
C ASN A 283 -3.10 16.63 -10.92
N ALA A 284 -2.81 17.70 -10.18
CA ALA A 284 -1.48 18.28 -10.10
C ALA A 284 -0.52 17.28 -9.44
N GLU A 285 0.70 17.28 -9.94
CA GLU A 285 1.80 16.49 -9.42
C GLU A 285 2.64 17.35 -8.48
N ASN A 286 3.09 16.77 -7.38
CA ASN A 286 4.05 17.35 -6.46
C ASN A 286 5.17 16.35 -6.17
N SER A 287 6.23 16.81 -5.50
CA SER A 287 7.21 15.94 -4.87
C SER A 287 6.78 15.58 -3.44
N TYR A 288 7.12 14.38 -3.00
CA TYR A 288 6.96 13.94 -1.60
C TYR A 288 8.03 12.91 -1.25
N CYS A 289 8.78 13.14 -0.17
CA CYS A 289 9.93 12.31 0.23
C CYS A 289 10.91 12.01 -0.92
N GLY A 290 11.22 13.05 -1.71
CA GLY A 290 12.17 12.99 -2.82
C GLY A 290 11.60 12.43 -4.12
N ARG A 291 10.35 11.96 -4.12
CA ARG A 291 9.71 11.38 -5.30
C ARG A 291 8.79 12.36 -6.00
N ASP A 292 9.04 12.59 -7.28
CA ASP A 292 8.18 13.38 -8.17
C ASP A 292 6.95 12.59 -8.64
N GLY A 293 6.00 13.31 -9.24
CA GLY A 293 4.81 12.71 -9.85
C GLY A 293 3.80 12.19 -8.83
N VAL A 294 3.86 12.66 -7.59
CA VAL A 294 2.94 12.30 -6.52
C VAL A 294 1.68 13.16 -6.61
N HIS A 295 0.51 12.55 -6.47
CA HIS A 295 -0.76 13.25 -6.50
C HIS A 295 -0.83 14.29 -5.37
N THR A 296 -0.97 15.57 -5.72
CA THR A 296 -0.85 16.70 -4.77
C THR A 296 -1.85 16.62 -3.61
N GLY A 297 -3.07 16.14 -3.87
CA GLY A 297 -4.03 15.88 -2.79
C GLY A 297 -3.43 14.93 -1.75
N THR A 298 -3.16 13.68 -2.14
CA THR A 298 -2.60 12.65 -1.26
C THR A 298 -1.34 13.09 -0.52
N SER A 299 -0.40 13.79 -1.17
CA SER A 299 0.81 14.27 -0.48
C SER A 299 0.53 15.35 0.55
N ASN A 300 -0.32 16.34 0.23
CA ASN A 300 -0.72 17.37 1.20
C ASN A 300 -1.45 16.75 2.41
N GLU A 301 -2.27 15.74 2.17
CA GLU A 301 -2.99 15.02 3.21
C GLU A 301 -2.05 14.25 4.13
N LEU A 302 -1.13 13.46 3.56
CA LEU A 302 -0.17 12.72 4.36
C LEU A 302 0.75 13.66 5.15
N ARG A 303 1.21 14.75 4.52
CA ARG A 303 2.00 15.81 5.16
C ARG A 303 1.27 16.45 6.34
N ARG A 304 -0.05 16.65 6.22
CA ARG A 304 -0.88 17.18 7.31
C ARG A 304 -0.88 16.25 8.51
N TYR A 305 -0.98 14.93 8.31
CA TYR A 305 -0.84 13.97 9.41
C TYR A 305 0.56 14.00 10.01
N THR A 306 1.60 13.84 9.20
CA THR A 306 2.97 13.63 9.72
C THR A 306 3.57 14.87 10.39
N ARG A 307 3.12 16.08 10.02
CA ARG A 307 3.51 17.34 10.67
C ARG A 307 2.69 17.67 11.91
N ASP A 308 1.60 16.97 12.19
CA ASP A 308 0.85 17.18 13.43
C ASP A 308 1.65 16.70 14.64
N SER A 309 1.60 17.45 15.73
CA SER A 309 2.32 17.08 16.97
C SER A 309 1.86 15.75 17.55
N GLN A 310 0.63 15.30 17.31
CA GLN A 310 0.15 13.99 17.75
C GLN A 310 0.82 12.84 16.99
N TRP A 311 1.23 13.05 15.73
CA TRP A 311 1.97 12.05 14.97
C TRP A 311 3.28 11.68 15.68
N SER A 312 4.12 12.69 15.93
CA SER A 312 5.41 12.51 16.62
C SER A 312 5.27 12.12 18.10
N ASN A 313 4.22 12.55 18.79
CA ASN A 313 4.04 12.26 20.21
C ASN A 313 3.25 10.97 20.50
N THR A 314 2.52 10.42 19.52
CA THR A 314 1.60 9.28 19.73
C THR A 314 1.81 8.16 18.73
N ILE A 315 1.83 8.47 17.42
CA ILE A 315 1.90 7.45 16.36
C ILE A 315 3.32 6.92 16.20
N VAL A 316 4.34 7.78 16.11
CA VAL A 316 5.74 7.36 16.00
C VAL A 316 6.17 6.50 17.19
N PRO A 317 5.97 6.90 18.47
CA PRO A 317 6.33 6.06 19.62
C PRO A 317 5.59 4.72 19.65
N ALA A 318 4.39 4.67 19.08
CA ALA A 318 3.64 3.44 18.93
C ALA A 318 4.30 2.51 17.91
N LEU A 319 4.64 3.01 16.73
CA LEU A 319 5.32 2.28 15.66
C LEU A 319 6.72 1.81 16.06
N GLU A 320 7.44 2.56 16.90
CA GLU A 320 8.75 2.16 17.46
C GLU A 320 8.68 0.90 18.33
N THR A 321 7.49 0.46 18.76
CA THR A 321 7.32 -0.81 19.50
C THR A 321 7.08 -2.01 18.59
N CYS A 322 6.95 -1.79 17.28
CA CYS A 322 6.46 -2.77 16.33
C CYS A 322 7.60 -3.38 15.51
N HIS A 323 7.68 -4.71 15.50
CA HIS A 323 8.65 -5.45 14.69
C HIS A 323 8.16 -5.59 13.26
N ASP A 324 6.85 -5.74 13.10
CA ASP A 324 6.14 -5.70 11.81
C ASP A 324 5.13 -4.57 11.81
N VAL A 325 5.03 -3.84 10.70
CA VAL A 325 4.02 -2.83 10.45
C VAL A 325 3.30 -3.16 9.14
N THR A 326 1.98 -3.27 9.23
CA THR A 326 1.07 -3.42 8.10
C THR A 326 0.31 -2.11 7.90
N CYS A 327 0.19 -1.61 6.68
CA CYS A 327 -0.71 -0.50 6.39
C CYS A 327 -2.01 -1.02 5.80
N VAL A 328 -3.15 -0.67 6.40
CA VAL A 328 -4.47 -1.07 5.91
C VAL A 328 -5.28 0.18 5.59
N GLY A 329 -5.92 0.23 4.44
CA GLY A 329 -6.72 1.39 4.06
C GLY A 329 -7.77 1.12 3.01
N HIS A 330 -8.86 1.89 3.05
CA HIS A 330 -9.91 1.90 2.05
C HIS A 330 -9.95 3.26 1.35
N SER A 331 -10.27 3.29 0.05
CA SER A 331 -10.40 4.54 -0.70
C SER A 331 -9.18 5.46 -0.54
N LEU A 332 -9.37 6.73 -0.14
CA LEU A 332 -8.29 7.66 0.19
C LEU A 332 -7.33 7.12 1.26
N GLY A 333 -7.82 6.44 2.29
CA GLY A 333 -6.96 5.82 3.30
C GLY A 333 -6.00 4.78 2.71
N GLY A 334 -6.43 4.05 1.68
CA GLY A 334 -5.57 3.13 0.93
C GLY A 334 -4.55 3.84 0.03
N SER A 335 -4.95 4.98 -0.56
CA SER A 335 -4.02 5.88 -1.27
C SER A 335 -2.94 6.45 -0.34
N LEU A 336 -3.31 6.83 0.88
CA LEU A 336 -2.36 7.30 1.90
C LEU A 336 -1.42 6.18 2.34
N CYS A 337 -1.91 4.95 2.52
CA CYS A 337 -1.04 3.79 2.75
C CYS A 337 0.00 3.59 1.64
N ASN A 338 -0.41 3.73 0.38
CA ASN A 338 0.52 3.63 -0.75
C ASN A 338 1.64 4.68 -0.63
N LEU A 339 1.29 5.96 -0.45
CA LEU A 339 2.28 7.03 -0.33
C LEU A 339 3.15 6.90 0.94
N PHE A 340 2.56 6.47 2.04
CA PHE A 340 3.25 6.21 3.31
C PHE A 340 4.35 5.16 3.14
N ILE A 341 4.06 4.05 2.45
CA ILE A 341 5.04 2.99 2.19
C ILE A 341 6.15 3.46 1.25
N ILE A 342 5.81 4.22 0.21
CA ILE A 342 6.81 4.82 -0.68
C ILE A 342 7.81 5.65 0.13
N CYS A 343 7.32 6.54 0.98
CA CYS A 343 8.19 7.39 1.77
C CYS A 343 8.99 6.58 2.81
N ALA A 344 8.32 5.71 3.57
CA ALA A 344 8.94 4.95 4.66
C ALA A 344 10.03 3.98 4.18
N ASN A 345 9.80 3.31 3.04
CA ASN A 345 10.70 2.26 2.57
C ASN A 345 11.71 2.74 1.51
N HIS A 346 11.42 3.81 0.77
CA HIS A 346 12.26 4.29 -0.34
C HIS A 346 12.69 5.75 -0.20
N GLY A 347 12.29 6.45 0.86
CA GLY A 347 12.54 7.88 1.00
C GLY A 347 14.02 8.24 0.89
N LEU A 348 14.92 7.50 1.55
CA LEU A 348 16.37 7.76 1.46
C LEU A 348 16.90 7.64 0.03
N GLU A 349 16.52 6.59 -0.70
CA GLU A 349 16.97 6.38 -2.08
C GLU A 349 16.52 7.53 -3.00
N ASN A 350 15.31 8.08 -2.76
CA ASN A 350 14.79 9.20 -3.54
C ASN A 350 15.38 10.56 -3.10
N LEU A 351 15.95 10.64 -1.89
CA LEU A 351 16.49 11.88 -1.32
C LEU A 351 17.98 12.10 -1.61
N ASP A 352 18.72 11.05 -1.97
CA ASP A 352 20.16 11.13 -2.28
C ASP A 352 20.47 12.12 -3.43
N GLU A 353 19.48 12.47 -4.25
CA GLU A 353 19.59 13.44 -5.35
C GLU A 353 18.89 14.79 -5.07
N SER A 354 18.30 14.97 -3.88
CA SER A 354 17.46 16.12 -3.55
C SER A 354 18.10 17.09 -2.56
N ASP A 355 18.33 18.33 -3.00
CA ASP A 355 18.65 19.47 -2.13
C ASP A 355 17.40 20.12 -1.50
N ASP A 356 16.21 19.51 -1.67
CA ASP A 356 14.94 20.09 -1.23
C ASP A 356 14.67 19.81 0.26
N GLU A 357 14.81 20.84 1.08
CA GLU A 357 14.54 20.80 2.51
C GLU A 357 13.12 20.31 2.84
N GLU A 358 12.11 20.58 1.98
CA GLU A 358 10.74 20.14 2.23
C GLU A 358 10.60 18.61 2.10
N ASN A 359 11.30 18.01 1.13
CA ASN A 359 11.30 16.56 0.93
C ASN A 359 12.02 15.83 2.07
N TRP A 360 13.11 16.41 2.59
CA TRP A 360 13.78 15.92 3.79
C TRP A 360 12.90 16.03 5.03
N ASP A 361 12.16 17.14 5.20
CA ASP A 361 11.19 17.31 6.29
C ASP A 361 10.06 16.28 6.20
N ASP A 362 9.49 16.05 5.01
CA ASP A 362 8.46 15.04 4.80
C ASP A 362 8.93 13.64 5.23
N TYR A 363 10.16 13.27 4.86
CA TYR A 363 10.72 11.98 5.22
C TYR A 363 11.04 11.88 6.71
N THR A 364 11.75 12.87 7.27
CA THR A 364 12.21 12.83 8.67
C THR A 364 11.07 12.89 9.68
N THR A 365 9.95 13.56 9.34
CA THR A 365 8.75 13.58 10.18
C THR A 365 7.97 12.26 10.15
N LEU A 366 8.08 11.49 9.07
CA LEU A 366 7.33 10.25 8.85
C LEU A 366 8.00 9.02 9.46
N ILE A 367 9.33 8.93 9.42
CA ILE A 367 10.07 7.71 9.80
C ILE A 367 10.17 7.44 11.31
N TRP A 368 10.48 6.20 11.65
CA TRP A 368 10.73 5.73 13.01
C TRP A 368 11.80 4.63 13.01
N THR A 369 12.24 4.20 14.19
CA THR A 369 13.18 3.07 14.34
C THR A 369 12.43 1.83 14.82
N LYS A 370 12.56 0.70 14.11
CA LYS A 370 12.02 -0.59 14.55
C LYS A 370 12.85 -1.19 15.69
N PRO A 371 12.24 -1.98 16.59
CA PRO A 371 12.99 -2.86 17.48
C PRO A 371 13.86 -3.83 16.69
N SER A 372 15.04 -4.14 17.24
CA SER A 372 16.01 -5.09 16.68
C SER A 372 15.59 -6.53 16.82
#